data_AF-A0A6P5FV25-F1
#
_entry.id   AF-A0A6P5FV25-F1
#
_cell.length_a   1.000
_cell.length_b   1.000
_cell.length_c   1.000
_cell.angle_alpha   90.00
_cell.angle_beta   90.00
_cell.angle_gamma   90.00
#
_symmetry.space_group_name_H-M   'P 1'
#
loop_
_entity.id
_entity.type
_entity.pdbx_description
1 polymer ?
#
loop_
_entity_poly.entity_id
_entity_poly.type
_entity_poly.pdbx_seq_one_letter_code
_entity_poly.pdbx_strand_id
1 'polypeptide(L)'
;MTFHAPSLALTFPPPFITPFPCRLARIKTPLITINSPNPNPRNPRNRPLLFSSSPSPSSMGSEAEIERVLWTEEEIARRVAELGAAISADFKGAVPSPVVLVGVATGAFLFLADIAREITVPVAIDFVRAESYGAGTESSGEPRISGDLKIDVEGKHVIIVEDIVDTGNTLSRLMSHLEKKGPLSVSLCTFLDKPARRRVNFELVGEGKFYRGFECPDYFVVGYGMDYAELYRNLPYVGILKPEMYK
;
A
#
# COMPACT_ATOMS: atom_id res chain seq x y z
N MET A 1 67.18 8.01 16.39
CA MET A 1 66.53 9.27 16.00
C MET A 1 65.05 9.12 16.26
N THR A 2 64.58 9.85 17.26
CA THR A 2 63.20 9.90 17.76
C THR A 2 62.35 10.79 16.87
N PHE A 3 61.19 10.29 16.42
CA PHE A 3 60.08 11.12 15.97
C PHE A 3 58.81 10.67 16.71
N HIS A 4 58.37 11.51 17.64
CA HIS A 4 57.05 11.47 18.26
C HIS A 4 56.06 12.19 17.35
N ALA A 5 54.93 11.56 17.06
CA ALA A 5 53.74 12.21 16.53
C ALA A 5 52.58 11.97 17.51
N PRO A 6 51.81 13.01 17.90
CA PRO A 6 50.69 12.87 18.82
C PRO A 6 49.43 12.49 18.04
N SER A 7 48.68 11.48 18.50
CA SER A 7 47.32 11.24 18.02
C SER A 7 46.36 11.52 19.18
N LEU A 8 45.59 12.59 19.02
CA LEU A 8 44.54 13.02 19.94
C LEU A 8 43.41 11.98 19.95
N ALA A 9 43.17 11.38 21.12
CA ALA A 9 41.96 10.63 21.38
C ALA A 9 40.78 11.62 21.54
N LEU A 10 39.88 11.64 20.56
CA LEU A 10 38.58 12.31 20.67
C LEU A 10 37.65 11.45 21.53
N THR A 11 37.54 11.78 22.81
CA THR A 11 36.52 11.25 23.70
C THR A 11 35.19 11.97 23.44
N PHE A 12 34.22 11.25 22.87
CA PHE A 12 32.84 11.72 22.77
C PHE A 12 32.12 11.53 24.13
N PRO A 13 31.41 12.54 24.66
CA PRO A 13 30.57 12.36 25.84
C PRO A 13 29.32 11.54 25.49
N PRO A 14 28.77 10.75 26.44
CA PRO A 14 27.55 9.97 26.22
C PRO A 14 26.33 10.89 26.07
N PRO A 15 25.27 10.45 25.36
CA PRO A 15 24.06 11.25 25.19
C PRO A 15 23.30 11.41 26.51
N PHE A 16 23.06 12.67 26.88
CA PHE A 16 22.14 13.03 27.97
C PHE A 16 20.71 12.67 27.59
N ILE A 17 20.15 11.67 28.25
CA ILE A 17 18.71 11.36 28.23
C ILE A 17 18.06 12.16 29.36
N THR A 18 17.33 13.22 29.04
CA THR A 18 16.43 13.88 29.99
C THR A 18 15.00 13.37 29.76
N PRO A 19 14.30 12.87 30.79
CA PRO A 19 12.91 12.46 30.65
C PRO A 19 11.99 13.68 30.60
N PHE A 20 11.25 13.84 29.51
CA PHE A 20 10.14 14.80 29.43
C PHE A 20 8.96 14.29 30.27
N PRO A 21 8.36 15.10 31.16
CA PRO A 21 7.16 14.71 31.89
C PRO A 21 5.93 14.85 30.98
N CYS A 22 5.28 13.73 30.67
CA CYS A 22 4.01 13.67 29.97
C CYS A 22 2.88 14.15 30.91
N ARG A 23 2.45 15.41 30.80
CA ARG A 23 1.26 15.92 31.49
C ARG A 23 0.01 15.59 30.65
N LEU A 24 -0.75 14.58 31.08
CA LEU A 24 -2.13 14.36 30.59
C LEU A 24 -3.03 15.49 31.11
N ALA A 25 -3.48 16.38 30.23
CA ALA A 25 -4.56 17.30 30.53
C ALA A 25 -5.90 16.57 30.36
N ARG A 26 -6.61 16.30 31.48
CA ARG A 26 -8.01 15.85 31.45
C ARG A 26 -8.89 17.03 31.03
N ILE A 27 -9.44 16.98 29.81
CA ILE A 27 -10.55 17.84 29.41
C ILE A 27 -11.84 17.20 29.97
N LYS A 28 -12.51 17.89 30.90
CA LYS A 28 -13.88 17.57 31.32
C LYS A 28 -14.84 18.28 30.37
N THR A 29 -15.53 17.54 29.51
CA THR A 29 -16.73 18.00 28.81
C THR A 29 -17.97 17.78 29.70
N PRO A 30 -18.90 18.74 29.82
CA PRO A 30 -20.14 18.54 30.57
C PRO A 30 -21.13 17.70 29.74
N LEU A 31 -21.85 16.79 30.41
CA LEU A 31 -23.01 16.10 29.85
C LEU A 31 -24.14 17.11 29.58
N ILE A 32 -24.62 17.16 28.34
CA ILE A 32 -25.88 17.80 27.98
C ILE A 32 -26.97 16.73 27.99
N THR A 33 -27.90 16.83 28.94
CA THR A 33 -29.10 15.99 28.97
C THR A 33 -30.12 16.53 27.97
N ILE A 34 -30.35 15.80 26.88
CA ILE A 34 -31.45 16.06 25.95
C ILE A 34 -32.69 15.29 26.42
N ASN A 35 -33.73 16.00 26.88
CA ASN A 35 -35.05 15.43 27.11
C ASN A 35 -35.79 15.32 25.76
N SER A 36 -36.07 14.10 25.31
CA SER A 36 -36.98 13.84 24.18
C SER A 36 -38.44 13.83 24.64
N PRO A 37 -39.38 14.48 23.92
CA PRO A 37 -40.80 14.38 24.22
C PRO A 37 -41.41 13.08 23.67
N ASN A 38 -42.41 12.57 24.40
CA ASN A 38 -43.15 11.33 24.16
C ASN A 38 -43.94 11.36 22.81
N PRO A 39 -43.81 10.37 21.91
CA PRO A 39 -44.44 10.44 20.59
C PRO A 39 -45.95 10.15 20.59
N ASN A 40 -46.71 11.05 19.95
CA ASN A 40 -48.16 10.99 19.78
C ASN A 40 -48.56 9.96 18.69
N PRO A 41 -49.45 8.99 18.97
CA PRO A 41 -49.74 7.85 18.08
C PRO A 41 -50.57 8.15 16.82
N ARG A 42 -50.88 9.43 16.50
CA ARG A 42 -51.70 9.80 15.32
C ARG A 42 -50.94 10.49 14.19
N ASN A 43 -49.61 10.51 14.21
CA ASN A 43 -48.83 11.08 13.11
C ASN A 43 -48.72 10.09 11.92
N PRO A 44 -49.22 10.42 10.71
CA PRO A 44 -49.15 9.54 9.54
C PRO A 44 -47.71 9.24 9.06
N ARG A 45 -46.68 9.90 9.63
CA ARG A 45 -45.26 9.56 9.41
C ARG A 45 -44.75 8.36 10.23
N ASN A 46 -45.57 7.78 11.12
CA ASN A 46 -45.20 6.62 11.94
C ASN A 46 -45.65 5.27 11.36
N ARG A 47 -45.85 5.16 10.03
CA ARG A 47 -46.06 3.84 9.41
C ARG A 47 -44.74 3.06 9.44
N PRO A 48 -44.72 1.82 9.94
CA PRO A 48 -43.53 0.98 9.81
C PRO A 48 -43.31 0.72 8.32
N LEU A 49 -42.17 1.15 7.81
CA LEU A 49 -41.68 0.74 6.50
C LEU A 49 -41.45 -0.77 6.58
N LEU A 50 -42.21 -1.53 5.79
CA LEU A 50 -41.94 -2.95 5.55
C LEU A 50 -40.57 -3.02 4.87
N PHE A 51 -39.54 -3.24 5.69
CA PHE A 51 -38.20 -3.57 5.22
C PHE A 51 -38.30 -4.92 4.50
N SER A 52 -38.17 -4.90 3.17
CA SER A 52 -37.79 -6.11 2.44
C SER A 52 -36.46 -6.57 3.02
N SER A 53 -36.39 -7.84 3.38
CA SER A 53 -35.27 -8.50 4.06
C SER A 53 -33.91 -8.16 3.44
N SER A 54 -33.23 -7.18 4.02
CA SER A 54 -31.81 -6.95 3.81
C SER A 54 -31.02 -8.01 4.59
N PRO A 55 -29.94 -8.57 4.02
CA PRO A 55 -29.12 -9.55 4.72
C PRO A 55 -28.55 -8.96 6.02
N SER A 56 -28.47 -9.78 7.06
CA SER A 56 -28.08 -9.42 8.42
C SER A 56 -26.60 -8.97 8.51
N PRO A 57 -26.24 -8.00 9.37
CA PRO A 57 -24.90 -7.38 9.40
C PRO A 57 -23.80 -8.20 10.09
N SER A 58 -24.03 -9.48 10.39
CA SER A 58 -23.19 -10.27 11.31
C SER A 58 -22.14 -11.17 10.66
N SER A 59 -21.83 -11.03 9.36
CA SER A 59 -20.85 -11.92 8.70
C SER A 59 -20.05 -11.33 7.54
N MET A 60 -20.00 -10.02 7.35
CA MET A 60 -19.17 -9.43 6.28
C MET A 60 -17.71 -9.34 6.73
N GLY A 61 -16.79 -9.95 5.98
CA GLY A 61 -15.34 -9.89 6.26
C GLY A 61 -14.80 -11.06 7.06
N SER A 62 -15.49 -12.21 7.05
CA SER A 62 -15.11 -13.40 7.82
C SER A 62 -14.26 -14.36 6.99
N GLU A 63 -13.34 -15.10 7.63
CA GLU A 63 -12.53 -16.13 6.96
C GLU A 63 -13.39 -17.19 6.22
N ALA A 64 -14.66 -17.34 6.61
CA ALA A 64 -15.62 -18.23 5.96
C ALA A 64 -15.94 -17.85 4.51
N GLU A 65 -15.65 -16.61 4.08
CA GLU A 65 -15.86 -16.12 2.71
C GLU A 65 -14.66 -16.41 1.79
N ILE A 66 -13.56 -16.94 2.35
CA ILE A 66 -12.37 -17.36 1.60
C ILE A 66 -12.52 -18.80 1.15
N GLU A 67 -12.34 -19.07 -0.14
CA GLU A 67 -12.39 -20.42 -0.73
C GLU A 67 -11.16 -21.22 -0.29
N ARG A 68 -9.98 -20.65 -0.47
CA ARG A 68 -8.71 -21.19 0.00
C ARG A 68 -7.63 -20.12 0.12
N VAL A 69 -6.65 -20.37 0.99
CA VAL A 69 -5.42 -19.58 1.06
C VAL A 69 -4.55 -19.92 -0.15
N LEU A 70 -4.07 -18.87 -0.85
CA LEU A 70 -3.19 -18.98 -2.00
C LEU A 70 -1.72 -18.77 -1.60
N TRP A 71 -1.46 -17.83 -0.69
CA TRP A 71 -0.16 -17.62 -0.05
C TRP A 71 -0.34 -17.29 1.42
N THR A 72 0.37 -18.03 2.27
CA THR A 72 0.43 -17.84 3.73
C THR A 72 1.28 -16.64 4.12
N GLU A 73 1.13 -16.17 5.36
CA GLU A 73 1.93 -15.07 5.92
C GLU A 73 3.44 -15.37 5.84
N GLU A 74 3.85 -16.62 6.12
CA GLU A 74 5.25 -17.03 6.08
C GLU A 74 5.82 -17.06 4.66
N GLU A 75 5.01 -17.49 3.67
CA GLU A 75 5.40 -17.47 2.26
C GLU A 75 5.56 -16.04 1.74
N ILE A 76 4.66 -15.15 2.15
CA ILE A 76 4.70 -13.73 1.85
C ILE A 76 5.97 -13.12 2.43
N ALA A 77 6.20 -13.28 3.74
CA ALA A 77 7.37 -12.73 4.43
C ALA A 77 8.69 -13.20 3.78
N ARG A 78 8.79 -14.51 3.46
CA ARG A 78 9.96 -15.05 2.76
C ARG A 78 10.15 -14.40 1.40
N ARG A 79 9.08 -14.25 0.61
CA ARG A 79 9.19 -13.66 -0.72
C ARG A 79 9.56 -12.18 -0.67
N VAL A 80 9.02 -11.43 0.28
CA VAL A 80 9.35 -10.01 0.48
C VAL A 80 10.82 -9.84 0.85
N ALA A 81 11.38 -10.70 1.71
CA ALA A 81 12.80 -10.69 2.05
C ALA A 81 13.69 -10.97 0.81
N GLU A 82 13.32 -11.94 -0.04
CA GLU A 82 14.04 -12.21 -1.29
C GLU A 82 14.03 -11.00 -2.24
N LEU A 83 12.89 -10.32 -2.37
CA LEU A 83 12.77 -9.12 -3.19
C LEU A 83 13.59 -7.96 -2.61
N GLY A 84 13.55 -7.75 -1.30
CA GLY A 84 14.31 -6.70 -0.62
C GLY A 84 15.82 -6.88 -0.80
N ALA A 85 16.30 -8.13 -0.70
CA ALA A 85 17.70 -8.47 -0.97
C ALA A 85 18.10 -8.19 -2.43
N ALA A 86 17.25 -8.56 -3.40
CA ALA A 86 17.50 -8.31 -4.82
C ALA A 86 17.58 -6.81 -5.13
N ILE A 87 16.59 -6.03 -4.67
CA ILE A 87 16.57 -4.57 -4.81
C ILE A 87 17.82 -3.95 -4.17
N SER A 88 18.17 -4.37 -2.95
CA SER A 88 19.34 -3.85 -2.24
C SER A 88 20.65 -4.11 -2.98
N ALA A 89 20.79 -5.28 -3.59
CA ALA A 89 21.97 -5.61 -4.40
C ALA A 89 22.05 -4.72 -5.64
N ASP A 90 20.92 -4.53 -6.32
CA ASP A 90 20.83 -3.78 -7.57
C ASP A 90 21.07 -2.27 -7.40
N PHE A 91 20.71 -1.70 -6.24
CA PHE A 91 20.85 -0.27 -5.97
C PHE A 91 21.99 0.09 -5.00
N LYS A 92 22.89 -0.85 -4.69
CA LYS A 92 24.03 -0.61 -3.78
C LYS A 92 24.93 0.56 -4.20
N GLY A 93 24.98 0.87 -5.50
CA GLY A 93 25.77 1.97 -6.08
C GLY A 93 25.05 3.32 -6.22
N ALA A 94 23.77 3.43 -5.84
CA ALA A 94 22.95 4.64 -6.06
C ALA A 94 23.32 5.85 -5.16
N VAL A 95 24.27 5.67 -4.23
CA VAL A 95 24.76 6.73 -3.32
C VAL A 95 25.43 7.85 -4.13
N PRO A 96 25.13 9.14 -3.90
CA PRO A 96 24.55 9.70 -2.67
C PRO A 96 23.03 9.90 -2.64
N SER A 97 22.28 9.55 -3.70
CA SER A 97 20.83 9.79 -3.73
C SER A 97 20.05 8.56 -3.25
N PRO A 98 19.08 8.69 -2.33
CA PRO A 98 18.25 7.56 -1.93
C PRO A 98 17.36 7.11 -3.10
N VAL A 99 17.08 5.81 -3.15
CA VAL A 99 16.06 5.25 -4.06
C VAL A 99 14.68 5.69 -3.58
N VAL A 100 13.81 6.14 -4.49
CA VAL A 100 12.45 6.56 -4.14
C VAL A 100 11.49 5.41 -4.36
N LEU A 101 10.89 4.89 -3.28
CA LEU A 101 9.79 3.94 -3.35
C LEU A 101 8.48 4.72 -3.47
N VAL A 102 7.70 4.44 -4.51
CA VAL A 102 6.40 5.07 -4.75
C VAL A 102 5.32 4.01 -4.61
N GLY A 103 4.63 3.99 -3.47
CA GLY A 103 3.53 3.07 -3.23
C GLY A 103 2.24 3.52 -3.91
N VAL A 104 1.58 2.61 -4.61
CA VAL A 104 0.27 2.88 -5.20
C VAL A 104 -0.82 2.58 -4.16
N ALA A 105 -1.44 3.65 -3.66
CA ALA A 105 -2.47 3.57 -2.65
C ALA A 105 -3.84 3.20 -3.26
N THR A 106 -4.71 2.49 -2.54
CA THR A 106 -4.51 2.03 -1.15
C THR A 106 -3.90 0.62 -1.08
N GLY A 107 -4.06 -0.22 -2.09
CA GLY A 107 -3.75 -1.65 -2.03
C GLY A 107 -2.31 -1.99 -1.64
N ALA A 108 -1.33 -1.27 -2.18
CA ALA A 108 0.09 -1.59 -1.96
C ALA A 108 0.65 -1.24 -0.58
N PHE A 109 -0.12 -0.63 0.33
CA PHE A 109 0.45 -0.03 1.54
C PHE A 109 1.13 -1.04 2.50
N LEU A 110 0.56 -2.25 2.65
CA LEU A 110 1.16 -3.29 3.49
C LEU A 110 2.44 -3.84 2.85
N PHE A 111 2.36 -4.20 1.57
CA PHE A 111 3.52 -4.66 0.81
C PHE A 111 4.64 -3.63 0.77
N LEU A 112 4.33 -2.34 0.57
CA LEU A 112 5.28 -1.24 0.64
C LEU A 112 5.96 -1.17 2.01
N ALA A 113 5.19 -1.29 3.09
CA ALA A 113 5.73 -1.23 4.44
C ALA A 113 6.70 -2.40 4.71
N ASP A 114 6.36 -3.60 4.25
CA ASP A 114 7.21 -4.78 4.41
C ASP A 114 8.47 -4.69 3.53
N ILE A 115 8.32 -4.40 2.23
CA ILE A 115 9.49 -4.32 1.33
C ILE A 115 10.45 -3.20 1.73
N ALA A 116 9.94 -2.07 2.23
CA ALA A 116 10.78 -0.98 2.70
C ALA A 116 11.64 -1.37 3.92
N ARG A 117 11.17 -2.30 4.77
CA ARG A 117 11.95 -2.83 5.91
C ARG A 117 13.04 -3.79 5.46
N GLU A 118 12.82 -4.54 4.37
CA GLU A 118 13.78 -5.52 3.85
C GLU A 118 14.87 -4.90 2.97
N ILE A 119 14.66 -3.68 2.46
CA ILE A 119 15.68 -2.97 1.65
C ILE A 119 16.76 -2.36 2.56
N THR A 120 18.03 -2.68 2.30
CA THR A 120 19.17 -2.26 3.11
C THR A 120 19.89 -1.01 2.60
N VAL A 121 19.53 -0.50 1.42
CA VAL A 121 20.04 0.78 0.90
C VAL A 121 19.15 1.93 1.35
N PRO A 122 19.64 3.19 1.40
CA PRO A 122 18.80 4.33 1.75
C PRO A 122 17.61 4.48 0.79
N VAL A 123 16.41 4.51 1.35
CA VAL A 123 15.16 4.73 0.61
C VAL A 123 14.42 5.97 1.11
N ALA A 124 13.76 6.66 0.20
CA ALA A 124 12.70 7.62 0.50
C ALA A 124 11.36 7.03 0.06
N ILE A 125 10.27 7.34 0.76
CA ILE A 125 8.96 6.74 0.50
C ILE A 125 7.96 7.85 0.17
N ASP A 126 7.24 7.68 -0.93
CA ASP A 126 6.09 8.49 -1.31
C ASP A 126 4.90 7.60 -1.70
N PHE A 127 3.73 8.22 -1.84
CA PHE A 127 2.50 7.55 -2.26
C PHE A 127 1.85 8.29 -3.41
N VAL A 128 1.27 7.52 -4.33
CA VAL A 128 0.37 8.03 -5.38
C VAL A 128 -0.97 7.34 -5.26
N ARG A 129 -2.04 8.02 -5.67
CA ARG A 129 -3.34 7.39 -5.89
C ARG A 129 -3.63 7.33 -7.37
N ALA A 130 -4.05 6.18 -7.85
CA ALA A 130 -4.52 6.01 -9.22
C ALA A 130 -5.98 5.56 -9.19
N GLU A 131 -6.88 6.48 -9.46
CA GLU A 131 -8.32 6.23 -9.43
C GLU A 131 -8.80 5.88 -10.83
N SER A 132 -9.44 4.72 -10.96
CA SER A 132 -10.16 4.34 -12.18
C SER A 132 -11.61 4.86 -12.08
N TYR A 133 -12.10 5.50 -13.13
CA TYR A 133 -13.50 5.94 -13.17
C TYR A 133 -14.43 4.74 -13.38
N GLY A 134 -15.51 4.65 -12.59
CA GLY A 134 -16.68 3.82 -12.90
C GLY A 134 -17.12 2.90 -11.77
N ALA A 135 -18.30 3.16 -11.20
CA ALA A 135 -19.01 2.26 -10.28
C ALA A 135 -19.63 1.03 -11.00
N GLY A 136 -18.99 0.54 -12.06
CA GLY A 136 -19.49 -0.56 -12.91
C GLY A 136 -18.34 -1.40 -13.45
N THR A 137 -18.63 -2.64 -13.83
CA THR A 137 -17.69 -3.72 -14.19
C THR A 137 -16.87 -3.49 -15.46
N GLU A 138 -16.93 -2.30 -16.07
CA GLU A 138 -16.15 -1.92 -17.23
C GLU A 138 -15.50 -0.54 -17.02
N SER A 139 -14.18 -0.54 -16.81
CA SER A 139 -13.36 0.66 -16.75
C SER A 139 -13.25 1.31 -18.14
N SER A 140 -14.17 2.21 -18.47
CA SER A 140 -14.17 2.99 -19.72
C SER A 140 -13.31 4.26 -19.64
N GLY A 141 -12.83 4.62 -18.45
CA GLY A 141 -12.02 5.80 -18.21
C GLY A 141 -10.56 5.46 -18.00
N GLU A 142 -9.71 6.12 -18.77
CA GLU A 142 -8.33 6.48 -18.46
C GLU A 142 -8.09 6.74 -16.94
N PRO A 143 -7.40 5.87 -16.14
CA PRO A 143 -7.08 6.17 -14.75
C PRO A 143 -6.46 7.55 -14.54
N ARG A 144 -6.94 8.28 -13.54
CA ARG A 144 -6.36 9.57 -13.13
C ARG A 144 -5.43 9.36 -11.94
N ILE A 145 -4.24 9.92 -12.04
CA ILE A 145 -3.31 9.98 -10.91
C ILE A 145 -3.72 11.19 -10.07
N SER A 146 -4.21 10.95 -8.85
CA SER A 146 -4.61 11.99 -7.91
C SER A 146 -3.48 12.25 -6.92
N GLY A 147 -3.06 13.52 -6.87
CA GLY A 147 -1.92 13.98 -6.08
C GLY A 147 -0.60 13.95 -6.86
N ASP A 148 0.22 14.96 -6.65
CA ASP A 148 1.61 14.96 -7.13
C ASP A 148 2.52 14.31 -6.08
N LEU A 149 3.64 13.75 -6.53
CA LEU A 149 4.70 13.30 -5.64
C LEU A 149 5.20 14.48 -4.80
N LYS A 150 5.36 14.26 -3.50
CA LYS A 150 5.97 15.22 -2.58
C LYS A 150 7.48 15.21 -2.72
N ILE A 151 8.05 14.05 -3.03
CA ILE A 151 9.47 13.86 -3.26
C ILE A 151 9.75 14.15 -4.74
N ASP A 152 10.67 15.08 -4.99
CA ASP A 152 11.23 15.27 -6.32
C ASP A 152 11.99 14.02 -6.76
N VAL A 153 11.67 13.52 -7.96
CA VAL A 153 12.24 12.29 -8.54
C VAL A 153 13.20 12.57 -9.69
N GLU A 154 13.42 13.83 -10.06
CA GLU A 154 14.35 14.19 -11.12
C GLU A 154 15.77 13.68 -10.78
N GLY A 155 16.38 12.97 -11.72
CA GLY A 155 17.72 12.41 -11.54
C GLY A 155 17.81 11.33 -10.45
N LYS A 156 16.70 10.68 -10.07
CA LYS A 156 16.69 9.60 -9.07
C LYS A 156 16.25 8.27 -9.64
N HIS A 157 16.62 7.18 -8.96
CA HIS A 157 16.04 5.87 -9.20
C HIS A 157 14.70 5.77 -8.47
N VAL A 158 13.66 5.40 -9.19
CA VAL A 158 12.30 5.23 -8.66
C VAL A 158 11.89 3.77 -8.77
N ILE A 159 11.24 3.25 -7.73
CA ILE A 159 10.61 1.93 -7.75
C ILE A 159 9.12 2.14 -7.44
N ILE A 160 8.26 1.87 -8.42
CA ILE A 160 6.83 1.77 -8.20
C ILE A 160 6.58 0.49 -7.40
N VAL A 161 5.83 0.59 -6.30
CA VAL A 161 5.40 -0.55 -5.49
C VAL A 161 3.89 -0.71 -5.60
N GLU A 162 3.47 -1.83 -6.18
CA GLU A 162 2.07 -2.16 -6.51
C GLU A 162 1.65 -3.48 -5.87
N ASP A 163 0.42 -3.60 -5.36
CA ASP A 163 -0.09 -4.87 -4.84
C ASP A 163 -0.39 -5.87 -5.97
N ILE A 164 -1.03 -5.42 -7.04
CA ILE A 164 -1.41 -6.28 -8.16
C ILE A 164 -1.29 -5.57 -9.51
N VAL A 165 -0.56 -6.19 -10.43
CA VAL A 165 -0.56 -5.79 -11.83
C VAL A 165 -1.41 -6.75 -12.64
N ASP A 166 -2.54 -6.21 -13.10
CA ASP A 166 -3.60 -6.94 -13.77
C ASP A 166 -3.65 -6.59 -15.28
N THR A 167 -4.57 -5.71 -15.68
CA THR A 167 -4.65 -5.27 -17.09
C THR A 167 -3.43 -4.46 -17.56
N GLY A 168 -2.72 -3.81 -16.62
CA GLY A 168 -1.59 -2.93 -16.89
C GLY A 168 -1.93 -1.47 -17.16
N ASN A 169 -3.22 -1.10 -17.20
CA ASN A 169 -3.66 0.27 -17.50
C ASN A 169 -3.16 1.31 -16.50
N THR A 170 -3.34 1.04 -15.21
CA THR A 170 -2.89 1.93 -14.12
C THR A 170 -1.38 2.12 -14.16
N LEU A 171 -0.66 1.00 -14.23
CA LEU A 171 0.80 0.98 -14.27
C LEU A 171 1.36 1.72 -15.49
N SER A 172 0.83 1.49 -16.69
CA SER A 172 1.27 2.16 -17.92
C SER A 172 1.18 3.68 -17.78
N ARG A 173 0.11 4.19 -17.17
CA ARG A 173 -0.04 5.63 -16.91
C ARG A 173 0.92 6.16 -15.89
N LEU A 174 1.10 5.41 -14.80
CA LEU A 174 2.02 5.81 -13.74
C LEU A 174 3.46 5.87 -14.27
N MET A 175 3.86 4.88 -15.08
CA MET A 175 5.15 4.90 -15.79
C MET A 175 5.29 6.16 -16.64
N SER A 176 4.33 6.45 -17.55
CA SER A 176 4.38 7.65 -18.38
C SER A 176 4.31 8.97 -17.61
N HIS A 177 3.69 8.96 -16.43
CA HIS A 177 3.64 10.13 -15.55
C HIS A 177 4.99 10.37 -14.87
N LEU A 178 5.62 9.33 -14.34
CA LEU A 178 6.93 9.41 -13.69
C LEU A 178 8.04 9.71 -14.68
N GLU A 179 8.00 9.14 -15.89
CA GLU A 179 8.98 9.41 -16.94
C GLU A 179 9.10 10.91 -17.25
N LYS A 180 7.97 11.61 -17.30
CA LYS A 180 7.92 13.07 -17.54
C LYS A 180 8.56 13.91 -16.44
N LYS A 181 8.84 13.30 -15.27
CA LYS A 181 9.52 13.96 -14.14
C LYS A 181 11.04 13.74 -14.16
N GLY A 182 11.59 13.12 -15.21
CA GLY A 182 13.03 12.98 -15.43
C GLY A 182 13.79 12.06 -14.45
N PRO A 183 13.26 10.92 -13.98
CA PRO A 183 14.04 9.98 -13.18
C PRO A 183 15.18 9.34 -14.00
N LEU A 184 16.22 8.85 -13.32
CA LEU A 184 17.28 8.04 -13.95
C LEU A 184 16.75 6.69 -14.45
N SER A 185 15.84 6.09 -13.67
CA SER A 185 15.16 4.85 -14.03
C SER A 185 13.86 4.72 -13.27
N VAL A 186 12.87 4.06 -13.87
CA VAL A 186 11.66 3.63 -13.17
C VAL A 186 11.57 2.11 -13.22
N SER A 187 11.77 1.50 -12.05
CA SER A 187 11.55 0.07 -11.81
C SER A 187 10.14 -0.19 -11.30
N LEU A 188 9.70 -1.44 -11.38
CA LEU A 188 8.44 -1.92 -10.84
C LEU A 188 8.69 -3.06 -9.87
N CYS A 189 8.18 -2.95 -8.66
CA CYS A 189 8.05 -4.04 -7.71
C CYS A 189 6.57 -4.31 -7.48
N THR A 190 6.07 -5.43 -7.99
CA THR A 190 4.68 -5.83 -7.77
C THR A 190 4.60 -7.07 -6.91
N PHE A 191 3.65 -7.09 -5.97
CA PHE A 191 3.41 -8.27 -5.16
C PHE A 191 2.77 -9.39 -5.99
N LEU A 192 1.68 -9.14 -6.74
CA LEU A 192 1.07 -10.09 -7.67
C LEU A 192 1.13 -9.60 -9.12
N ASP A 193 1.55 -10.47 -10.04
CA ASP A 193 1.46 -10.23 -11.48
C ASP A 193 0.48 -11.24 -12.11
N LYS A 194 -0.46 -10.75 -12.93
CA LYS A 194 -1.40 -11.57 -13.70
C LYS A 194 -1.16 -11.44 -15.21
N PRO A 195 -0.11 -12.08 -15.77
CA PRO A 195 0.19 -11.99 -17.20
C PRO A 195 -0.99 -12.36 -18.11
N ALA A 196 -1.80 -13.36 -17.70
CA ALA A 196 -2.96 -13.82 -18.46
C ALA A 196 -4.05 -12.74 -18.66
N ARG A 197 -4.05 -11.67 -17.84
CA ARG A 197 -5.00 -10.57 -17.93
C ARG A 197 -4.42 -9.30 -18.53
N ARG A 198 -3.16 -9.33 -18.95
CA ARG A 198 -2.45 -8.20 -19.56
C ARG A 198 -3.20 -7.73 -20.80
N ARG A 199 -3.56 -6.44 -20.82
CA ARG A 199 -4.16 -5.77 -22.00
C ARG A 199 -3.27 -4.68 -22.55
N VAL A 200 -2.43 -4.09 -21.70
CA VAL A 200 -1.52 -3.01 -22.06
C VAL A 200 -0.10 -3.40 -21.70
N ASN A 201 0.79 -3.31 -22.69
CA ASN A 201 2.22 -3.42 -22.48
C ASN A 201 2.73 -2.14 -21.85
N PHE A 202 3.68 -2.28 -20.93
CA PHE A 202 4.38 -1.16 -20.32
C PHE A 202 5.88 -1.41 -20.49
N GLU A 203 6.62 -0.34 -20.69
CA GLU A 203 8.07 -0.36 -20.75
C GLU A 203 8.61 0.26 -19.46
N LEU A 204 9.70 -0.31 -18.96
CA LEU A 204 10.43 0.27 -17.85
C LEU A 204 11.25 1.44 -18.36
N VAL A 205 11.41 2.48 -17.54
CA VAL A 205 12.13 3.69 -17.94
C VAL A 205 13.62 3.53 -17.59
N GLY A 206 14.49 3.81 -18.56
CA GLY A 206 15.95 3.66 -18.39
C GLY A 206 16.36 2.22 -18.11
N GLU A 207 17.30 2.03 -17.18
CA GLU A 207 17.74 0.70 -16.70
C GLU A 207 16.80 0.12 -15.62
N GLY A 208 15.50 0.43 -15.72
CA GLY A 208 14.49 -0.03 -14.77
C GLY A 208 14.37 -1.56 -14.77
N LYS A 209 14.01 -2.12 -13.62
CA LYS A 209 13.88 -3.57 -13.41
C LYS A 209 12.46 -3.96 -13.00
N PHE A 210 12.06 -5.19 -13.35
CA PHE A 210 10.78 -5.76 -12.92
C PHE A 210 10.98 -6.81 -11.84
N TYR A 211 10.62 -6.45 -10.61
CA TYR A 211 10.61 -7.32 -9.45
C TYR A 211 9.19 -7.86 -9.25
N ARG A 212 9.02 -9.16 -9.49
CA ARG A 212 7.72 -9.84 -9.36
C ARG A 212 7.70 -10.67 -8.09
N GLY A 213 6.76 -10.42 -7.18
CA GLY A 213 6.52 -11.26 -6.01
C GLY A 213 6.02 -12.64 -6.42
N PHE A 214 4.78 -12.73 -6.85
CA PHE A 214 4.14 -13.97 -7.27
C PHE A 214 3.46 -13.81 -8.62
N GLU A 215 3.48 -14.87 -9.43
CA GLU A 215 2.61 -14.98 -10.59
C GLU A 215 1.27 -15.56 -10.14
N CYS A 216 0.18 -14.86 -10.46
CA CYS A 216 -1.17 -15.26 -10.07
C CYS A 216 -1.98 -15.60 -11.33
N PRO A 217 -2.66 -16.76 -11.37
CA PRO A 217 -3.70 -17.03 -12.37
C PRO A 217 -4.88 -16.05 -12.22
N ASP A 218 -5.86 -16.15 -13.12
CA ASP A 218 -7.07 -15.32 -13.08
C ASP A 218 -8.04 -15.75 -11.95
N TYR A 219 -7.63 -15.51 -10.71
CA TYR A 219 -8.43 -15.68 -9.51
C TYR A 219 -8.82 -14.33 -8.92
N PHE A 220 -10.02 -14.24 -8.34
CA PHE A 220 -10.39 -13.08 -7.53
C PHE A 220 -9.74 -13.24 -6.14
N VAL A 221 -8.78 -12.38 -5.82
CA VAL A 221 -7.95 -12.51 -4.60
C VAL A 221 -8.15 -11.32 -3.68
N VAL A 222 -8.07 -11.58 -2.38
CA VAL A 222 -8.18 -10.58 -1.31
C VAL A 222 -7.14 -10.86 -0.22
N GLY A 223 -6.92 -9.90 0.67
CA GLY A 223 -5.95 -10.01 1.74
C GLY A 223 -4.63 -9.33 1.43
N TYR A 224 -3.82 -9.09 2.47
CA TYR A 224 -2.53 -8.45 2.35
C TYR A 224 -2.56 -7.14 1.52
N GLY A 225 -3.55 -6.30 1.79
CA GLY A 225 -3.77 -5.01 1.14
C GLY A 225 -4.82 -5.04 0.03
N MET A 226 -5.02 -6.18 -0.64
CA MET A 226 -6.05 -6.37 -1.67
C MET A 226 -7.44 -6.49 -1.05
N ASP A 227 -8.46 -5.95 -1.72
CA ASP A 227 -9.81 -5.84 -1.17
C ASP A 227 -10.93 -6.40 -2.04
N TYR A 228 -12.06 -6.59 -1.38
CA TYR A 228 -13.37 -6.59 -2.00
C TYR A 228 -14.28 -5.65 -1.21
N ALA A 229 -14.81 -4.62 -1.87
CA ALA A 229 -15.65 -3.59 -1.25
C ALA A 229 -15.00 -2.94 -0.01
N GLU A 230 -13.70 -2.63 -0.09
CA GLU A 230 -12.88 -2.06 1.00
C GLU A 230 -12.65 -2.98 2.22
N LEU A 231 -13.09 -4.24 2.16
CA LEU A 231 -12.87 -5.25 3.21
C LEU A 231 -11.69 -6.16 2.88
N TYR A 232 -11.30 -6.99 3.85
CA TYR A 232 -10.27 -8.03 3.76
C TYR A 232 -8.82 -7.56 3.63
N ARG A 233 -8.53 -6.27 3.39
CA ARG A 233 -7.15 -5.75 3.28
C ARG A 233 -6.23 -6.16 4.44
N ASN A 234 -6.80 -6.33 5.63
CA ASN A 234 -6.09 -6.65 6.87
C ASN A 234 -5.82 -8.14 7.11
N LEU A 235 -6.22 -9.04 6.21
CA LEU A 235 -5.81 -10.44 6.32
C LEU A 235 -4.28 -10.54 6.12
N PRO A 236 -3.57 -11.32 6.96
CA PRO A 236 -2.10 -11.44 6.87
C PRO A 236 -1.64 -12.37 5.73
N TYR A 237 -2.59 -13.02 5.06
CA TYR A 237 -2.38 -13.93 3.95
C TYR A 237 -3.18 -13.46 2.72
N VAL A 238 -2.95 -14.11 1.59
CA VAL A 238 -3.73 -13.89 0.36
C VAL A 238 -4.63 -15.09 0.11
N GLY A 239 -5.92 -14.82 -0.03
CA GLY A 239 -6.94 -15.84 -0.25
C GLY A 239 -7.68 -15.62 -1.56
N ILE A 240 -8.24 -16.70 -2.10
CA ILE A 240 -9.21 -16.64 -3.19
C ILE A 240 -10.59 -16.39 -2.56
N LEU A 241 -11.28 -15.34 -3.01
CA LEU A 241 -12.63 -15.05 -2.56
C LEU A 241 -13.60 -16.04 -3.21
N LYS A 242 -14.58 -16.52 -2.43
CA LYS A 242 -15.63 -17.41 -2.94
C LYS A 242 -16.44 -16.75 -4.09
N PRO A 243 -16.70 -17.45 -5.20
CA PRO A 243 -17.45 -16.90 -6.33
C PRO A 243 -18.83 -16.34 -5.96
N GLU A 244 -19.50 -16.93 -4.96
CA GLU A 244 -20.82 -16.51 -4.48
C GLU A 244 -20.84 -15.07 -3.92
N MET A 245 -19.66 -14.51 -3.63
CA MET A 245 -19.53 -13.15 -3.10
C MET A 245 -19.57 -12.08 -4.19
N TYR A 246 -19.19 -12.40 -5.43
CA TYR A 246 -18.95 -11.40 -6.47
C TYR A 246 -19.53 -11.75 -7.85
N LYS A 247 -20.22 -12.88 -7.98
CA LYS A 247 -20.93 -13.31 -9.19
C LYS A 247 -22.43 -13.29 -9.00
#